data_AF-A0A354V304-F1
#
_entry.id   AF-A0A354V304-F1
#
_cell.length_a   1.000
_cell.length_b   1.000
_cell.length_c   1.000
_cell.angle_alpha   90.00
_cell.angle_beta   90.00
_cell.angle_gamma   90.00
#
_symmetry.space_group_name_H-M   'P 1'
#
loop_
_entity.id
_entity.type
_entity.pdbx_description
1 polymer ?
#
loop_
_entity_poly.entity_id
_entity_poly.type
_entity_poly.pdbx_seq_one_letter_code
_entity_poly.pdbx_strand_id
1 'polypeptide(L)'
;MSRFIWEAPRWGPTPPCWTRIGTRIGGGGEAERVPLKPTTAALWAHGNGRRELALPAVPDLMPHPPASDTPASFAAVWNGEIMPETPLATIRATIALALLAMGRADDPSRAMEDAAAIWAQRR
;
A
#
# COMPACT_ATOMS: atom_id res chain seq x y z
N MET A 1 28.45 -5.03 14.36
CA MET A 1 27.14 -5.71 14.30
C MET A 1 26.27 -5.15 15.42
N SER A 2 25.47 -4.13 15.13
CA SER A 2 24.61 -3.49 16.14
C SER A 2 23.17 -3.92 15.93
N ARG A 3 22.63 -4.64 16.91
CA ARG A 3 21.25 -5.15 16.96
C ARG A 3 20.37 -4.00 17.48
N PHE A 4 19.60 -3.36 16.60
CA PHE A 4 18.54 -2.44 17.04
C PHE A 4 17.34 -3.27 17.49
N ILE A 5 17.18 -3.43 18.80
CA ILE A 5 15.95 -3.91 19.41
C ILE A 5 15.08 -2.68 19.65
N TRP A 6 14.02 -2.54 18.86
CA TRP A 6 12.99 -1.51 19.07
C TRP A 6 11.92 -2.10 19.99
N GLU A 7 11.80 -1.56 21.20
CA GLU A 7 10.68 -1.84 22.10
C GLU A 7 9.43 -1.12 21.57
N ALA A 8 8.36 -1.87 21.31
CA ALA A 8 7.08 -1.27 20.94
C ALA A 8 6.53 -0.45 22.13
N PRO A 9 5.95 0.74 21.89
CA PRO A 9 5.39 1.54 22.98
C PRO A 9 4.22 0.81 23.64
N ARG A 10 4.24 0.74 24.98
CA ARG A 10 3.14 0.22 25.79
C ARG A 10 1.98 1.22 25.76
N TRP A 11 1.04 1.03 24.86
CA TRP A 11 -0.23 1.78 24.85
C TRP A 11 -1.26 1.06 25.71
N GLY A 12 -2.01 1.85 26.50
CA GLY A 12 -3.02 1.36 27.46
C GLY A 12 -4.16 0.54 26.83
N PRO A 13 -5.07 -0.01 27.66
CA PRO A 13 -6.12 -0.91 27.19
C PRO A 13 -7.04 -0.20 26.20
N THR A 14 -7.25 -0.82 25.04
CA THR A 14 -8.13 -0.30 23.98
C THR A 14 -9.43 -1.13 23.90
N PRO A 15 -10.56 -0.51 23.52
CA PRO A 15 -11.86 -1.17 23.49
C PRO A 15 -11.93 -2.28 22.40
N PRO A 16 -12.77 -3.32 22.60
CA PRO A 16 -12.68 -4.63 21.94
C PRO A 16 -13.08 -4.69 20.44
N CYS A 17 -13.41 -3.58 19.79
CA CYS A 17 -13.95 -3.59 18.41
C CYS A 17 -13.02 -3.01 17.32
N TRP A 18 -11.78 -2.66 17.65
CA TRP A 18 -10.85 -2.08 16.66
C TRP A 18 -9.87 -3.13 16.15
N THR A 19 -10.03 -3.54 14.89
CA THR A 19 -8.97 -4.25 14.16
C THR A 19 -7.84 -3.23 13.88
N ARG A 20 -6.80 -3.24 14.71
CA ARG A 20 -5.61 -2.39 14.50
C ARG A 20 -4.69 -3.07 13.50
N ILE A 21 -4.61 -2.52 12.28
CA ILE A 21 -3.68 -3.02 11.25
C ILE A 21 -2.51 -2.04 11.14
N GLY A 22 -1.32 -2.51 11.53
CA GLY A 22 -0.06 -1.85 11.21
C GLY A 22 0.52 -2.51 9.97
N THR A 23 0.86 -1.71 8.95
CA THR A 23 1.57 -2.22 7.77
C THR A 23 2.98 -1.65 7.77
N ARG A 24 3.99 -2.52 7.85
CA ARG A 24 5.39 -2.12 7.61
C ARG A 24 5.77 -2.54 6.20
N ILE A 25 5.90 -1.57 5.30
CA ILE A 25 6.42 -1.75 3.95
C ILE A 25 7.95 -1.58 4.06
N GLY A 26 8.70 -2.65 3.80
CA GLY A 26 10.16 -2.65 3.99
C GLY A 26 10.89 -1.79 2.95
N GLY A 27 11.66 -0.79 3.41
CA GLY A 27 12.70 -0.11 2.64
C GLY A 27 13.02 1.31 3.10
N GLY A 28 12.03 2.21 3.12
CA GLY A 28 12.29 3.66 3.13
C GLY A 28 11.43 4.53 4.07
N GLY A 29 10.55 3.97 4.89
CA GLY A 29 9.68 4.77 5.78
C GLY A 29 8.49 5.44 5.08
N GLU A 30 8.29 5.15 3.81
CA GLU A 30 7.13 5.59 3.02
C GLU A 30 5.87 4.81 3.45
N ALA A 31 4.75 5.54 3.57
CA ALA A 31 3.44 4.93 3.84
C ALA A 31 2.79 4.33 2.58
N GLU A 32 3.31 4.66 1.40
CA GLU A 32 2.82 4.19 0.11
C GLU A 32 3.53 2.94 -0.39
N ARG A 33 2.85 2.18 -1.24
CA ARG A 33 3.42 1.01 -1.90
C ARG A 33 4.12 1.44 -3.18
N VAL A 34 5.41 1.14 -3.31
CA VAL A 34 6.18 1.36 -4.55
C VAL A 34 6.18 0.09 -5.44
N PRO A 35 5.33 0.00 -6.48
CA PRO A 35 5.14 -1.23 -7.27
C PRO A 35 6.32 -1.61 -8.18
N LEU A 36 7.34 -0.75 -8.30
CA LEU A 36 8.56 -1.01 -9.08
C LEU A 36 9.42 -2.15 -8.52
N LYS A 37 9.25 -2.49 -7.24
CA LYS A 37 10.05 -3.53 -6.57
C LYS A 37 9.15 -4.50 -5.81
N PRO A 38 9.48 -5.80 -5.79
CA PRO A 38 8.80 -6.72 -4.90
C PRO A 38 9.04 -6.27 -3.46
N THR A 39 8.04 -6.43 -2.60
CA THR A 39 8.15 -6.00 -1.20
C THR A 39 7.34 -6.93 -0.31
N THR A 40 7.77 -7.07 0.94
CA THR A 40 7.03 -7.81 1.95
C THR A 40 6.23 -6.83 2.82
N ALA A 41 4.93 -7.04 2.93
CA ALA A 41 4.09 -6.36 3.89
C ALA A 41 3.97 -7.23 5.16
N ALA A 42 4.24 -6.64 6.32
CA ALA A 42 3.86 -7.23 7.60
C ALA A 42 2.46 -6.72 7.99
N LEU A 43 1.49 -7.62 8.07
CA LEU A 43 0.13 -7.36 8.53
C LEU A 43 0.00 -7.84 9.98
N TRP A 44 -0.53 -6.99 10.85
CA TRP A 44 -0.91 -7.39 12.20
C TRP A 44 -2.41 -7.45 12.32
N ALA A 45 -2.92 -8.58 12.79
CA ALA A 45 -4.31 -8.77 13.13
C ALA A 45 -4.45 -9.17 14.60
N HIS A 46 -5.46 -8.62 15.28
CA HIS A 46 -5.80 -9.01 16.63
C HIS A 46 -6.20 -10.50 16.66
N GLY A 47 -5.60 -11.28 17.55
CA GLY A 47 -5.87 -12.73 17.68
C GLY A 47 -5.03 -13.65 16.79
N ASN A 48 -4.56 -13.17 15.62
CA ASN A 48 -3.77 -13.98 14.67
C ASN A 48 -2.30 -13.56 14.59
N GLY A 49 -1.92 -12.47 15.25
CA GLY A 49 -0.53 -12.01 15.31
C GLY A 49 -0.04 -11.38 14.01
N ARG A 50 1.28 -11.49 13.77
CA ARG A 50 1.93 -10.97 12.57
C ARG A 50 1.85 -12.01 11.45
N ARG A 51 1.41 -11.60 10.27
CA ARG A 51 1.52 -12.33 9.02
C ARG A 51 2.37 -11.55 8.03
N GLU A 52 3.21 -12.23 7.28
CA GLU A 52 3.94 -11.63 6.17
C GLU A 52 3.25 -11.97 4.86
N LEU A 53 3.21 -11.00 3.95
CA LEU A 53 2.62 -11.14 2.64
C LEU A 53 3.63 -10.65 1.60
N ALA A 54 3.96 -11.53 0.65
CA ALA A 54 4.76 -11.16 -0.49
C ALA A 54 3.90 -10.36 -1.46
N LEU A 55 4.33 -9.13 -1.76
CA LEU A 55 3.70 -8.27 -2.76
C LEU A 55 4.62 -8.25 -3.99
N PRO A 56 4.19 -8.82 -5.13
CA PRO A 56 4.99 -8.81 -6.34
C PRO A 56 5.22 -7.38 -6.85
N ALA A 57 6.24 -7.20 -7.67
CA ALA A 57 6.37 -6.00 -8.50
C ALA A 57 5.36 -6.05 -9.64
N VAL A 58 4.99 -4.89 -10.18
CA VAL A 58 4.27 -4.80 -11.44
C VAL A 58 5.29 -4.98 -12.57
N PRO A 59 5.12 -5.96 -13.47
CA PRO A 59 6.03 -6.16 -14.60
C PRO A 59 6.14 -4.93 -15.49
N ASP A 60 7.33 -4.71 -16.06
CA ASP A 60 7.61 -3.69 -17.08
C ASP A 60 7.36 -2.23 -16.67
N LEU A 61 7.11 -1.98 -15.38
CA LEU A 61 6.80 -0.64 -14.88
C LEU A 61 8.05 0.25 -14.88
N MET A 62 8.01 1.36 -15.63
CA MET A 62 9.13 2.30 -15.75
C MET A 62 9.09 3.42 -14.70
N PRO A 63 10.22 3.83 -14.10
CA PRO A 63 10.23 4.92 -13.12
C PRO A 63 9.59 6.20 -13.66
N HIS A 64 8.71 6.83 -12.88
CA HIS A 64 8.13 8.13 -13.21
C HIS A 64 9.14 9.24 -12.91
N PRO A 65 9.45 10.15 -13.86
CA PRO A 65 10.36 11.26 -13.61
C PRO A 65 9.68 12.37 -12.77
N PRO A 66 10.13 12.62 -11.53
CA PRO A 66 9.45 13.56 -10.61
C PRO A 66 9.58 15.04 -11.02
N ALA A 67 10.50 15.36 -11.93
CA ALA A 67 10.82 16.74 -12.33
C ALA A 67 9.68 17.47 -13.08
N SER A 68 8.56 16.80 -13.36
CA SER A 68 7.45 17.33 -14.15
C SER A 68 6.09 17.35 -13.42
N ASP A 69 6.05 16.96 -12.15
CA ASP A 69 4.80 16.88 -11.40
C ASP A 69 4.36 18.26 -10.88
N THR A 70 3.08 18.58 -11.06
CA THR A 70 2.45 19.83 -10.61
C THR A 70 1.10 19.53 -9.95
N PRO A 71 0.53 20.43 -9.14
CA PRO A 71 -0.83 20.24 -8.63
C PRO A 71 -1.88 20.04 -9.75
N ALA A 72 -1.66 20.67 -10.91
CA ALA A 72 -2.51 20.50 -12.08
C ALA A 72 -2.40 19.08 -12.67
N SER A 73 -1.19 18.50 -12.73
CA SER A 73 -1.03 17.11 -13.20
C SER A 73 -1.69 16.12 -12.23
N PHE A 74 -1.61 16.36 -10.92
CA PHE A 74 -2.35 15.57 -9.94
C PHE A 74 -3.87 15.62 -10.17
N ALA A 75 -4.43 16.81 -10.35
CA ALA A 75 -5.86 16.98 -10.64
C ALA A 75 -6.25 16.28 -11.96
N ALA A 76 -5.41 16.37 -12.99
CA ALA A 76 -5.62 15.69 -14.26
C ALA A 76 -5.62 14.15 -14.11
N VAL A 77 -4.71 13.57 -13.30
CA VAL A 77 -4.73 12.13 -12.96
C VAL A 77 -6.02 11.77 -12.23
N TRP A 78 -6.42 12.57 -11.25
CA TRP A 78 -7.65 12.36 -10.49
C TRP A 78 -8.88 12.37 -11.39
N ASN A 79 -8.96 13.32 -12.32
CA ASN A 79 -10.06 13.42 -13.28
C ASN A 79 -10.02 12.34 -14.38
N GLY A 80 -8.88 11.65 -14.55
CA GLY A 80 -8.67 10.67 -15.61
C GLY A 80 -8.29 11.29 -16.96
N GLU A 81 -7.88 12.56 -16.96
CA GLU A 81 -7.43 13.28 -18.16
C GLU A 81 -6.04 12.81 -18.60
N ILE A 82 -5.18 12.45 -17.64
CA ILE A 82 -3.89 11.79 -17.88
C ILE A 82 -3.79 10.52 -17.04
N MET A 83 -3.09 9.52 -17.57
CA MET A 83 -2.96 8.20 -16.94
C MET A 83 -1.51 7.69 -17.02
N PRO A 84 -0.56 8.36 -16.35
CA PRO A 84 0.82 7.89 -16.30
C PRO A 84 0.88 6.53 -15.58
N GLU A 85 1.62 5.58 -16.16
CA GLU A 85 1.59 4.18 -15.74
C GLU A 85 2.01 3.99 -14.28
N THR A 86 3.14 4.60 -13.88
CA THR A 86 3.72 4.43 -12.54
C THR A 86 2.90 5.08 -11.43
N PRO A 87 2.48 6.36 -11.53
CA PRO A 87 1.57 6.93 -10.53
C PRO A 87 0.26 6.14 -10.42
N LEU A 88 -0.30 5.68 -11.55
CA LEU A 88 -1.51 4.86 -11.55
C LEU A 88 -1.29 3.50 -10.86
N ALA A 89 -0.16 2.84 -11.14
CA ALA A 89 0.22 1.61 -10.48
C ALA A 89 0.42 1.81 -8.98
N THR A 90 1.05 2.91 -8.55
CA THR A 90 1.24 3.25 -7.13
C THR A 90 -0.09 3.47 -6.41
N ILE A 91 -1.02 4.21 -7.03
CA ILE A 91 -2.36 4.43 -6.48
C ILE A 91 -3.08 3.10 -6.27
N ARG A 92 -3.12 2.25 -7.32
CA ARG A 92 -3.79 0.94 -7.26
C ARG A 92 -3.12 0.01 -6.24
N ALA A 93 -1.79 -0.04 -6.20
CA ALA A 93 -1.05 -0.85 -5.24
C ALA A 93 -1.26 -0.40 -3.79
N THR A 94 -1.45 0.89 -3.57
CA THR A 94 -1.76 1.44 -2.24
C THR A 94 -3.20 1.11 -1.82
N ILE A 95 -4.18 1.21 -2.72
CA ILE A 95 -5.56 0.77 -2.45
C ILE A 95 -5.59 -0.74 -2.18
N ALA A 96 -4.90 -1.55 -2.98
CA ALA A 96 -4.82 -2.99 -2.80
C ALA A 96 -4.23 -3.36 -1.43
N LEU A 97 -3.19 -2.65 -1.00
CA LEU A 97 -2.63 -2.84 0.34
C LEU A 97 -3.64 -2.50 1.45
N ALA A 98 -4.43 -1.45 1.28
CA ALA A 98 -5.50 -1.12 2.23
C ALA A 98 -6.58 -2.21 2.28
N LEU A 99 -6.96 -2.80 1.13
CA LEU A 99 -7.90 -3.92 1.09
C LEU A 99 -7.38 -5.17 1.81
N LEU A 100 -6.12 -5.53 1.59
CA LEU A 100 -5.43 -6.63 2.28
C LEU A 100 -5.35 -6.37 3.78
N ALA A 101 -5.03 -5.13 4.17
CA ALA A 101 -4.98 -4.71 5.56
C ALA A 101 -6.35 -4.89 6.23
N MET A 102 -7.42 -4.41 5.60
CA MET A 102 -8.79 -4.52 6.11
C MET A 102 -9.36 -5.95 6.07
N GLY A 103 -8.63 -6.94 5.54
CA GLY A 103 -9.13 -8.30 5.33
C GLY A 103 -10.26 -8.37 4.29
N ARG A 104 -10.36 -7.37 3.41
CA ARG A 104 -11.33 -7.34 2.29
C ARG A 104 -10.86 -8.13 1.08
N ALA A 105 -9.57 -8.44 1.02
CA ALA A 105 -8.96 -9.37 0.09
C ALA A 105 -7.94 -10.24 0.85
N ASP A 106 -7.74 -11.46 0.38
CA ASP A 106 -6.79 -12.45 0.92
C ASP A 106 -5.61 -12.73 -0.03
N ASP A 107 -5.79 -12.43 -1.32
CA ASP A 107 -4.78 -12.55 -2.36
C ASP A 107 -4.34 -11.16 -2.92
N PRO A 108 -3.03 -10.90 -3.08
CA PRO A 108 -2.52 -9.64 -3.64
C PRO A 108 -2.99 -9.34 -5.07
N SER A 109 -3.12 -10.35 -5.92
CA SER A 109 -3.54 -10.17 -7.32
C SER A 109 -5.01 -9.77 -7.35
N ARG A 110 -5.84 -10.44 -6.55
CA ARG A 110 -7.24 -10.08 -6.40
C ARG A 110 -7.42 -8.67 -5.83
N ALA A 111 -6.63 -8.32 -4.82
CA ALA A 111 -6.64 -6.98 -4.25
C ALA A 111 -6.29 -5.89 -5.28
N MET A 112 -5.38 -6.18 -6.22
CA MET A 112 -5.04 -5.28 -7.32
C MET A 112 -6.17 -5.10 -8.33
N GLU A 113 -6.91 -6.17 -8.66
CA GLU A 113 -8.12 -6.10 -9.50
C GLU A 113 -9.20 -5.23 -8.84
N ASP A 114 -9.50 -5.51 -7.57
CA ASP A 114 -10.49 -4.76 -6.80
C ASP A 114 -10.07 -3.30 -6.64
N ALA A 115 -8.78 -3.02 -6.44
CA ALA A 115 -8.23 -1.67 -6.41
C ALA A 115 -8.41 -0.92 -7.74
N ALA A 116 -8.21 -1.59 -8.87
CA ALA A 116 -8.46 -1.01 -10.18
C ALA A 116 -9.94 -0.66 -10.38
N ALA A 117 -10.85 -1.53 -9.92
CA ALA A 117 -12.29 -1.29 -9.97
C ALA A 117 -12.73 -0.13 -9.06
N ILE A 118 -12.18 -0.03 -7.85
CA ILE A 118 -12.44 1.10 -6.93
C ILE A 118 -11.94 2.40 -7.53
N TRP A 119 -10.72 2.41 -8.07
CA TRP A 119 -10.17 3.61 -8.71
C TRP A 119 -10.99 4.06 -9.92
N ALA A 120 -11.54 3.12 -10.70
CA ALA A 120 -12.42 3.45 -11.82
C ALA A 120 -13.73 4.13 -11.36
N GLN A 121 -14.20 3.84 -10.15
CA GLN A 121 -15.44 4.37 -9.55
C GLN A 121 -15.23 5.65 -8.72
N ARG A 122 -14.05 6.28 -8.77
CA ARG A 122 -13.74 7.49 -7.99
C ARG A 122 -14.59 8.73 -8.33
N ARG A 123 -15.61 8.60 -9.18
CA ARG A 123 -16.52 9.65 -9.63
C ARG A 123 -17.96 9.35 -9.23
#